data_AF-A0A412MZD6-F1
#
_entry.id   AF-A0A412MZD6-F1
#
_cell.length_a   1.000
_cell.length_b   1.000
_cell.length_c   1.000
_cell.angle_alpha   90.00
_cell.angle_beta   90.00
_cell.angle_gamma   90.00
#
_symmetry.space_group_name_H-M   'P 1'
#
loop_
_entity.id
_entity.type
_entity.pdbx_description
1 polymer ?
#
loop_
_entity_poly.entity_id
_entity_poly.type
_entity_poly.pdbx_seq_one_letter_code
_entity_poly.pdbx_strand_id
1 'polypeptide(L)'
;MKKQDFLFVFVLIVIFLPFFVSDAVYGWYKSFNATHGMVMSFLKFGVLATLGEMLGLRISAGVYNRKGFGVLSRAVVWGILGMGINMAMIVFSKGVPQFMEYMGMADASVIINGGFCLDKLWIALAISVAMNTIFAPVFMTFHKITDTHILDCGGSLRSLITPIPMTRIITHLNWDAQWNFVFKKTIPFFWYPAHTITFLLPGEVRVLFAAILGVVLGVLLAIAARMK
;
A
#
# COMPACT_ATOMS: atom_id res chain seq x y z
N MET A 1 -23.16 16.68 -5.94
CA MET A 1 -22.27 16.11 -4.90
C MET A 1 -23.02 16.08 -3.59
N LYS A 2 -22.98 14.98 -2.84
CA LYS A 2 -23.63 14.86 -1.52
C LYS A 2 -22.80 15.64 -0.48
N LYS A 3 -23.40 16.07 0.64
CA LYS A 3 -22.70 16.77 1.75
C LYS A 3 -21.44 16.03 2.22
N GLN A 4 -21.48 14.69 2.22
CA GLN A 4 -20.34 13.84 2.59
C GLN A 4 -19.16 13.93 1.61
N ASP A 5 -19.42 14.18 0.32
CA ASP A 5 -18.37 14.36 -0.69
C ASP A 5 -17.57 15.64 -0.42
N PHE A 6 -18.26 16.74 -0.07
CA PHE A 6 -17.62 17.99 0.33
C PHE A 6 -16.79 17.84 1.60
N LEU A 7 -17.32 17.14 2.61
CA LEU A 7 -16.57 16.87 3.84
C LEU A 7 -15.31 16.05 3.56
N PHE A 8 -15.41 15.02 2.70
CA PHE A 8 -14.25 14.20 2.33
C PHE A 8 -13.18 15.02 1.60
N VAL A 9 -13.57 15.83 0.62
CA VAL A 9 -12.65 16.73 -0.09
C VAL A 9 -12.03 17.76 0.86
N PHE A 10 -12.82 18.33 1.78
CA PHE A 10 -12.31 19.24 2.78
C PHE A 10 -11.24 18.59 3.67
N VAL A 11 -11.46 17.36 4.13
CA VAL A 11 -10.46 16.61 4.92
C VAL A 11 -9.18 16.38 4.11
N LEU A 12 -9.29 16.03 2.82
CA LEU A 12 -8.11 15.92 1.95
C LEU A 12 -7.35 17.24 1.84
N ILE A 13 -8.05 18.36 1.62
CA ILE A 13 -7.42 19.68 1.55
C ILE A 13 -6.70 19.99 2.85
N VAL A 14 -7.33 19.81 4.01
CA VAL A 14 -6.72 20.08 5.32
C VAL A 14 -5.45 19.24 5.54
N ILE A 15 -5.45 17.97 5.12
CA ILE A 15 -4.30 17.08 5.27
C ILE A 15 -3.18 17.46 4.31
N PHE A 16 -3.48 17.71 3.03
CA PHE A 16 -2.46 17.81 1.99
C PHE A 16 -2.01 19.24 1.69
N LEU A 17 -2.89 20.24 1.82
CA LEU A 17 -2.59 21.64 1.48
C LEU A 17 -1.33 22.17 2.19
N PRO A 18 -1.08 21.89 3.50
CA PRO A 18 0.12 22.39 4.19
C PRO A 18 1.43 22.01 3.50
N PHE A 19 1.50 20.86 2.83
CA PHE A 19 2.69 20.42 2.10
C PHE A 19 2.94 21.17 0.80
N PHE A 20 1.93 21.86 0.25
CA PHE A 20 2.03 22.64 -0.98
C PHE A 20 2.23 24.14 -0.74
N VAL A 21 1.78 24.65 0.42
CA VAL A 21 1.81 26.09 0.72
C VAL A 21 2.92 26.50 1.68
N SER A 22 3.57 25.53 2.35
CA SER A 22 4.62 25.82 3.35
C SER A 22 5.88 25.00 3.10
N ASP A 23 6.94 25.67 2.65
CA ASP A 23 8.27 25.07 2.50
C ASP A 23 8.83 24.55 3.83
N ALA A 24 8.49 25.19 4.94
CA ALA A 24 8.89 24.76 6.27
C ALA A 24 8.26 23.40 6.64
N VAL A 25 6.96 23.23 6.38
CA VAL A 25 6.26 21.96 6.62
C VAL A 25 6.78 20.87 5.69
N TYR A 26 6.98 21.18 4.41
CA TYR A 26 7.53 20.23 3.45
C TYR A 26 8.97 19.83 3.76
N GLY A 27 9.80 20.79 4.19
CA GLY A 27 11.17 20.57 4.65
C GLY A 27 11.23 19.69 5.90
N TRP A 28 10.41 19.99 6.90
CA TRP A 28 10.26 19.15 8.09
C TRP A 28 9.83 17.73 7.73
N TYR A 29 8.84 17.58 6.86
CA TYR A 29 8.39 16.27 6.38
C TYR A 29 9.50 15.48 5.72
N LYS A 30 10.28 16.10 4.82
CA LYS A 30 11.41 15.43 4.15
C LYS A 30 12.45 14.95 5.17
N SER A 31 12.83 15.82 6.10
CA SER A 31 13.79 15.48 7.16
C SER A 31 13.27 14.38 8.07
N PHE A 32 12.03 14.51 8.56
CA PHE A 32 11.41 13.53 9.44
C PHE A 32 11.20 12.17 8.74
N ASN A 33 10.84 12.16 7.46
CA ASN A 33 10.73 10.93 6.68
C ASN A 33 12.09 10.24 6.47
N ALA A 34 13.17 11.00 6.32
CA ALA A 34 14.52 10.44 6.20
C ALA A 34 15.00 9.81 7.52
N THR A 35 14.75 10.48 8.65
CA THR A 35 15.21 10.01 9.97
C THR A 35 14.28 8.95 10.59
N HIS A 36 12.97 9.05 10.34
CA HIS A 36 11.93 8.22 10.95
C HIS A 36 11.05 7.55 9.89
N GLY A 37 11.67 6.94 8.88
CA GLY A 37 10.99 6.33 7.74
C GLY A 37 9.88 5.34 8.14
N MET A 38 10.09 4.51 9.17
CA MET A 38 9.08 3.55 9.64
C MET A 38 7.85 4.23 10.25
N VAL A 39 8.05 5.27 11.06
CA VAL A 39 6.95 6.06 11.63
C VAL A 39 6.18 6.76 10.51
N MET A 40 6.89 7.33 9.53
CA MET A 40 6.21 7.93 8.38
C MET A 40 5.50 6.92 7.50
N SER A 41 6.00 5.69 7.35
CA SER A 41 5.26 4.63 6.67
C SER A 41 3.98 4.29 7.39
N PHE A 42 4.01 4.21 8.73
CA PHE A 42 2.80 4.02 9.53
C PHE A 42 1.78 5.11 9.25
N LEU A 43 2.18 6.38 9.32
CA LEU A 43 1.28 7.51 9.09
C LEU A 43 0.77 7.57 7.65
N LYS A 44 1.65 7.41 6.65
CA LYS A 44 1.32 7.44 5.23
C LYS A 44 0.29 6.38 4.88
N PHE A 45 0.55 5.13 5.21
CA PHE A 45 -0.37 4.04 4.88
C PHE A 45 -1.63 4.09 5.73
N GLY A 46 -1.53 4.41 7.03
CA GLY A 46 -2.70 4.54 7.90
C GLY A 46 -3.70 5.57 7.39
N VAL A 47 -3.22 6.70 6.85
CA VAL A 47 -4.08 7.74 6.26
C VAL A 47 -4.48 7.36 4.83
N LEU A 48 -3.53 7.17 3.92
CA LEU A 48 -3.81 7.02 2.48
C LEU A 48 -4.57 5.73 2.15
N ALA A 49 -4.18 4.59 2.72
CA ALA A 49 -4.85 3.34 2.41
C ALA A 49 -6.28 3.31 2.97
N THR A 50 -6.50 3.86 4.17
CA THR A 50 -7.84 4.01 4.74
C THR A 50 -8.71 4.94 3.90
N LEU A 51 -8.18 6.08 3.45
CA LEU A 51 -8.89 6.98 2.53
C LEU A 51 -9.22 6.28 1.20
N GLY A 52 -8.30 5.47 0.68
CA GLY A 52 -8.52 4.66 -0.52
C GLY A 52 -9.68 3.66 -0.36
N GLU A 53 -9.75 2.97 0.78
CA GLU A 53 -10.87 2.06 1.07
C GLU A 53 -12.19 2.81 1.25
N MET A 54 -12.18 3.98 1.91
CA MET A 54 -13.36 4.84 2.03
C MET A 54 -13.85 5.33 0.67
N LEU A 55 -12.94 5.68 -0.24
CA LEU A 55 -13.27 6.02 -1.63
C LEU A 55 -13.85 4.83 -2.38
N GLY A 56 -13.26 3.64 -2.23
CA GLY A 56 -13.80 2.40 -2.79
C GLY A 56 -15.23 2.12 -2.30
N LEU A 57 -15.50 2.33 -1.01
CA LEU A 57 -16.84 2.22 -0.43
C LEU A 57 -17.80 3.29 -0.99
N ARG A 58 -17.30 4.52 -1.19
CA ARG A 58 -18.10 5.60 -1.76
C ARG A 58 -18.51 5.31 -3.21
N ILE A 59 -17.62 4.73 -4.00
CA ILE A 59 -17.91 4.32 -5.37
C ILE A 59 -18.87 3.13 -5.32
N SER A 60 -18.55 2.04 -4.62
CA SER A 60 -19.38 0.82 -4.63
C SER A 60 -20.77 1.01 -3.99
N ALA A 61 -20.85 1.58 -2.79
CA ALA A 61 -22.06 1.65 -1.97
C ALA A 61 -22.63 3.06 -1.78
N GLY A 62 -21.98 4.10 -2.32
CA GLY A 62 -22.49 5.47 -2.25
C GLY A 62 -22.30 6.17 -0.90
N VAL A 63 -21.53 5.57 0.03
CA VAL A 63 -21.24 6.07 1.38
C VAL A 63 -19.75 5.96 1.71
N TYR A 64 -19.21 6.84 2.55
CA TYR A 64 -17.79 6.79 2.96
C TYR A 64 -17.53 5.93 4.20
N ASN A 65 -18.58 5.55 4.92
CA ASN A 65 -18.51 4.73 6.12
C ASN A 65 -19.82 3.96 6.27
N ARG A 66 -19.76 2.77 6.86
CA ARG A 66 -20.93 1.97 7.24
C ARG A 66 -20.70 1.31 8.59
N LYS A 67 -21.78 0.92 9.27
CA LYS A 67 -21.66 0.16 10.53
C LYS A 67 -20.80 -1.08 10.28
N GLY A 68 -19.82 -1.32 11.15
CA GLY A 68 -18.86 -2.41 10.98
C GLY A 68 -17.58 -2.04 10.23
N PHE A 69 -17.50 -0.90 9.53
CA PHE A 69 -16.33 -0.57 8.70
C PHE A 69 -15.05 -0.34 9.53
N GLY A 70 -15.13 0.42 10.63
CA GLY A 70 -14.00 0.59 11.56
C GLY A 70 -12.83 1.41 11.02
N VAL A 71 -13.08 2.67 10.61
CA VAL A 71 -12.08 3.59 10.03
C VAL A 71 -10.79 3.66 10.85
N LEU A 72 -10.88 3.86 12.18
CA LEU A 72 -9.70 3.99 13.04
C LEU A 72 -8.94 2.66 13.20
N SER A 73 -9.67 1.54 13.38
CA SER A 73 -9.03 0.22 13.46
C SER A 73 -8.29 -0.10 12.16
N ARG A 74 -8.87 0.22 11.00
CA ARG A 74 -8.23 0.09 9.69
C ARG A 74 -7.01 1.00 9.56
N ALA A 75 -7.09 2.25 9.99
CA ALA A 75 -5.95 3.17 9.92
C ALA A 75 -4.76 2.66 10.75
N VAL A 76 -4.99 2.12 11.94
CA VAL A 76 -3.92 1.54 12.76
C VAL A 76 -3.34 0.29 12.09
N VAL A 77 -4.19 -0.63 11.63
CA VAL A 77 -3.73 -1.86 10.95
C VAL A 77 -2.98 -1.52 9.66
N TRP A 78 -3.49 -0.62 8.83
CA TRP A 78 -2.80 -0.14 7.64
C TRP A 78 -1.48 0.54 7.96
N GLY A 79 -1.39 1.26 9.08
CA GLY A 79 -0.11 1.80 9.54
C GLY A 79 0.91 0.70 9.82
N ILE A 80 0.52 -0.36 10.54
CA ILE A 80 1.40 -1.52 10.81
C ILE A 80 1.79 -2.23 9.51
N LEU A 81 0.82 -2.48 8.64
CA LEU A 81 1.06 -3.07 7.32
C LEU A 81 2.00 -2.20 6.47
N GLY A 82 1.84 -0.88 6.54
CA GLY A 82 2.68 0.10 5.84
C GLY A 82 4.14 0.07 6.29
N MET A 83 4.40 -0.15 7.58
CA MET A 83 5.74 -0.43 8.08
C MET A 83 6.32 -1.69 7.44
N GLY A 84 5.53 -2.77 7.34
CA GLY A 84 5.92 -4.00 6.66
C GLY A 84 6.23 -3.79 5.17
N ILE A 85 5.42 -2.99 4.47
CA ILE A 85 5.67 -2.63 3.06
C ILE A 85 6.99 -1.87 2.92
N ASN A 86 7.26 -0.88 3.78
CA ASN A 86 8.51 -0.13 3.71
C ASN A 86 9.73 -1.03 3.96
N MET A 87 9.65 -1.89 4.96
CA MET A 87 10.67 -2.91 5.21
C MET A 87 10.90 -3.78 3.97
N ALA A 88 9.84 -4.30 3.34
CA ALA A 88 9.96 -5.09 2.12
C ALA A 88 10.63 -4.29 0.99
N MET A 89 10.23 -3.04 0.78
CA MET A 89 10.86 -2.18 -0.22
C MET A 89 12.36 -2.01 0.02
N ILE A 90 12.78 -1.78 1.26
CA ILE A 90 14.21 -1.66 1.62
C ILE A 90 14.94 -2.98 1.37
N VAL A 91 14.39 -4.10 1.83
CA VAL A 91 15.01 -5.42 1.69
C VAL A 91 15.16 -5.81 0.22
N PHE A 92 14.09 -5.75 -0.57
CA PHE A 92 14.13 -6.17 -1.97
C PHE A 92 14.91 -5.19 -2.86
N SER A 93 14.85 -3.88 -2.60
CA SER A 93 15.61 -2.89 -3.40
C SER A 93 17.12 -2.98 -3.20
N LYS A 94 17.58 -3.59 -2.11
CA LYS A 94 19.01 -3.87 -1.87
C LYS A 94 19.39 -5.30 -2.22
N GLY A 95 18.56 -6.27 -1.83
CA GLY A 95 18.86 -7.69 -1.98
C GLY A 95 18.80 -8.18 -3.42
N VAL A 96 17.87 -7.69 -4.24
CA VAL A 96 17.73 -8.14 -5.62
C VAL A 96 18.89 -7.67 -6.51
N PRO A 97 19.32 -6.39 -6.49
CA PRO A 97 20.51 -5.98 -7.22
C PRO A 97 21.77 -6.76 -6.81
N GLN A 98 21.97 -6.99 -5.52
CA GLN A 98 23.09 -7.81 -5.03
C GLN A 98 23.02 -9.26 -5.54
N PHE A 99 21.81 -9.84 -5.61
CA PHE A 99 21.61 -11.16 -6.18
C PHE A 99 21.88 -11.18 -7.70
N MET A 100 21.50 -10.12 -8.43
CA MET A 100 21.79 -9.99 -9.85
C MET A 100 23.29 -9.86 -10.12
N GLU A 101 24.03 -9.14 -9.27
CA GLU A 101 25.50 -9.09 -9.31
C GLU A 101 26.12 -10.47 -9.10
N TYR A 102 25.62 -11.23 -8.13
CA TYR A 102 26.01 -12.62 -7.93
C TYR A 102 25.73 -13.49 -9.18
N MET A 103 24.65 -13.23 -9.92
CA MET A 103 24.34 -13.92 -11.18
C MET A 103 25.13 -13.40 -12.41
N GLY A 104 26.04 -12.44 -12.23
CA GLY A 104 26.93 -11.94 -13.27
C GLY A 104 26.53 -10.63 -13.93
N MET A 105 25.51 -9.91 -13.42
CA MET A 105 25.21 -8.55 -13.88
C MET A 105 26.17 -7.55 -13.21
N ALA A 106 27.06 -6.93 -13.97
CA ALA A 106 27.97 -5.92 -13.43
C ALA A 106 27.19 -4.71 -12.85
N ASP A 107 27.61 -4.27 -11.66
CA ASP A 107 27.23 -2.99 -11.05
C ASP A 107 25.71 -2.76 -10.86
N ALA A 108 24.89 -3.81 -10.73
CA ALA A 108 23.43 -3.65 -10.59
C ALA A 108 23.04 -2.76 -9.39
N SER A 109 23.76 -2.87 -8.27
CA SER A 109 23.55 -2.06 -7.06
C SER A 109 23.89 -0.59 -7.27
N VAL A 110 24.81 -0.29 -8.19
CA VAL A 110 25.16 1.08 -8.58
C VAL A 110 24.14 1.62 -9.58
N ILE A 111 23.82 0.83 -10.62
CA ILE A 111 22.92 1.21 -11.71
C ILE A 111 21.52 1.59 -11.18
N ILE A 112 20.96 0.84 -10.22
CA ILE A 112 19.62 1.12 -9.68
C ILE A 112 19.53 2.49 -8.98
N ASN A 113 20.64 3.00 -8.47
CA ASN A 113 20.73 4.30 -7.80
C ASN A 113 21.16 5.44 -8.73
N GLY A 114 21.54 5.12 -9.98
CA GLY A 114 21.94 6.09 -11.00
C GLY A 114 20.77 6.71 -11.77
N GLY A 115 21.12 7.39 -12.87
CA GLY A 115 20.15 7.93 -13.83
C GLY A 115 19.32 6.84 -14.52
N PHE A 116 18.33 7.25 -15.30
CA PHE A 116 17.52 6.29 -16.06
C PHE A 116 18.32 5.65 -17.20
N CYS A 117 18.26 4.33 -17.29
CA CYS A 117 18.77 3.52 -18.40
C CYS A 117 17.96 2.22 -18.51
N LEU A 118 18.14 1.47 -19.60
CA LEU A 118 17.44 0.19 -19.80
C LEU A 118 17.82 -0.84 -18.73
N ASP A 119 19.08 -0.87 -18.29
CA ASP A 119 19.52 -1.77 -17.22
C ASP A 119 18.83 -1.45 -15.90
N LYS A 120 18.67 -0.16 -15.57
CA LYS A 120 17.90 0.27 -14.40
C LYS A 120 16.44 -0.16 -14.48
N LEU A 121 15.82 -0.10 -15.67
CA LEU A 121 14.47 -0.61 -15.88
C LEU A 121 14.40 -2.13 -15.64
N TRP A 122 15.38 -2.89 -16.14
CA TRP A 122 15.44 -4.33 -15.91
C TRP A 122 15.63 -4.68 -14.44
N ILE A 123 16.51 -3.98 -13.73
CA ILE A 123 16.72 -4.18 -12.29
C ILE A 123 15.45 -3.81 -11.51
N ALA A 124 14.80 -2.68 -11.84
CA ALA A 124 13.56 -2.26 -11.19
C ALA A 124 12.43 -3.29 -11.41
N LEU A 125 12.34 -3.87 -12.61
CA LEU A 125 11.41 -4.95 -12.91
C LEU A 125 11.74 -6.20 -12.09
N ALA A 126 13.01 -6.60 -12.02
CA ALA A 126 13.44 -7.74 -11.22
C ALA A 126 13.11 -7.56 -9.73
N ILE A 127 13.37 -6.37 -9.16
CA ILE A 127 12.98 -6.03 -7.78
C ILE A 127 11.48 -6.16 -7.61
N SER A 128 10.71 -5.59 -8.54
CA SER A 128 9.25 -5.63 -8.51
C SER A 128 8.71 -7.06 -8.56
N VAL A 129 9.18 -7.87 -9.50
CA VAL A 129 8.76 -9.28 -9.65
C VAL A 129 9.12 -10.07 -8.41
N ALA A 130 10.35 -9.96 -7.91
CA ALA A 130 10.79 -10.70 -6.72
C ALA A 130 9.96 -10.32 -5.48
N MET A 131 9.83 -9.01 -5.20
CA MET A 131 9.04 -8.53 -4.06
C MET A 131 7.59 -8.98 -4.17
N ASN A 132 6.96 -8.80 -5.32
CA ASN A 132 5.55 -9.11 -5.47
C ASN A 132 5.26 -10.62 -5.60
N THR A 133 6.24 -11.44 -6.00
CA THR A 133 6.07 -12.90 -5.99
C THR A 133 6.19 -13.47 -4.58
N ILE A 134 7.14 -12.95 -3.79
CA ILE A 134 7.51 -13.54 -2.49
C ILE A 134 6.71 -12.89 -1.35
N PHE A 135 6.69 -11.56 -1.30
CA PHE A 135 6.10 -10.82 -0.18
C PHE A 135 4.59 -10.58 -0.37
N ALA A 136 4.15 -10.19 -1.57
CA ALA A 136 2.76 -9.76 -1.76
C ALA A 136 1.70 -10.85 -1.47
N PRO A 137 1.87 -12.15 -1.80
CA PRO A 137 0.85 -13.16 -1.48
C PRO A 137 0.63 -13.30 0.03
N VAL A 138 1.72 -13.31 0.80
CA VAL A 138 1.68 -13.38 2.27
C VAL A 138 1.05 -12.10 2.82
N PHE A 139 1.50 -10.94 2.35
CA PHE A 139 1.00 -9.64 2.77
C PHE A 139 -0.50 -9.48 2.50
N MET A 140 -0.96 -9.76 1.29
CA MET A 140 -2.37 -9.59 0.88
C MET A 140 -3.29 -10.56 1.63
N THR A 141 -2.81 -11.77 1.93
CA THR A 141 -3.54 -12.72 2.78
C THR A 141 -3.64 -12.21 4.20
N PHE A 142 -2.52 -11.75 4.79
CA PHE A 142 -2.50 -11.21 6.13
C PHE A 142 -3.38 -9.96 6.26
N HIS A 143 -3.29 -9.03 5.30
CA HIS A 143 -4.20 -7.90 5.19
C HIS A 143 -5.65 -8.38 5.20
N LYS A 144 -6.01 -9.35 4.37
CA LYS A 144 -7.40 -9.86 4.32
C LYS A 144 -7.85 -10.51 5.63
N ILE A 145 -6.95 -11.16 6.34
CA ILE A 145 -7.22 -11.72 7.68
C ILE A 145 -7.51 -10.58 8.67
N THR A 146 -6.65 -9.56 8.73
CA THR A 146 -6.85 -8.42 9.63
C THR A 146 -8.12 -7.63 9.30
N ASP A 147 -8.44 -7.49 8.02
CA ASP A 147 -9.67 -6.87 7.51
C ASP A 147 -10.92 -7.62 7.99
N THR A 148 -10.92 -8.94 7.83
CA THR A 148 -12.01 -9.82 8.29
C THR A 148 -12.15 -9.75 9.81
N HIS A 149 -11.05 -9.73 10.56
CA HIS A 149 -11.08 -9.60 12.02
C HIS A 149 -11.70 -8.28 12.49
N ILE A 150 -11.37 -7.16 11.85
CA ILE A 150 -11.97 -5.86 12.14
C ILE A 150 -13.49 -5.93 11.93
N LEU A 151 -13.93 -6.53 10.82
CA LEU A 151 -15.35 -6.69 10.49
C LEU A 151 -16.07 -7.57 11.52
N ASP A 152 -15.49 -8.69 11.92
CA ASP A 152 -16.04 -9.61 12.93
C ASP A 152 -16.16 -8.95 14.31
N CYS A 153 -15.27 -8.00 14.62
CA CYS A 153 -15.34 -7.17 15.82
C CYS A 153 -16.29 -5.95 15.66
N GLY A 154 -17.08 -5.90 14.60
CA GLY A 154 -18.02 -4.79 14.32
C GLY A 154 -17.33 -3.45 14.05
N GLY A 155 -16.07 -3.46 13.61
CA GLY A 155 -15.28 -2.26 13.35
C GLY A 155 -14.84 -1.50 14.62
N SER A 156 -14.97 -2.13 15.80
CA SER A 156 -14.60 -1.53 17.08
C SER A 156 -13.08 -1.40 17.24
N LEU A 157 -12.62 -0.39 17.98
CA LEU A 157 -11.21 -0.26 18.40
C LEU A 157 -10.74 -1.45 19.25
N ARG A 158 -11.67 -2.18 19.88
CA ARG A 158 -11.35 -3.43 20.59
C ARG A 158 -10.70 -4.46 19.66
N SER A 159 -10.96 -4.41 18.35
CA SER A 159 -10.33 -5.31 17.37
C SER A 159 -8.81 -5.26 17.40
N LEU A 160 -8.21 -4.15 17.86
CA LEU A 160 -6.76 -3.95 17.93
C LEU A 160 -6.10 -4.70 19.10
N ILE A 161 -6.88 -5.03 20.13
CA ILE A 161 -6.40 -5.74 21.33
C ILE A 161 -7.02 -7.13 21.47
N THR A 162 -8.15 -7.39 20.81
CA THR A 162 -8.76 -8.72 20.74
C THR A 162 -7.88 -9.63 19.88
N PRO A 163 -7.46 -10.81 20.39
CA PRO A 163 -6.68 -11.77 19.60
C PRO A 163 -7.36 -12.16 18.29
N ILE A 164 -6.58 -12.21 17.22
CA ILE A 164 -7.08 -12.58 15.89
C ILE A 164 -7.26 -14.11 15.86
N PRO A 165 -8.46 -14.63 15.55
CA PRO A 165 -8.68 -16.07 15.41
C PRO A 165 -8.14 -16.56 14.05
N MET A 166 -6.81 -16.59 13.92
CA MET A 166 -6.07 -16.83 12.67
C MET A 166 -6.55 -18.08 11.93
N THR A 167 -6.58 -19.24 12.61
CA THR A 167 -6.99 -20.52 12.03
C THR A 167 -8.41 -20.48 11.49
N ARG A 168 -9.34 -19.86 12.22
CA ARG A 168 -10.73 -19.73 11.77
C ARG A 168 -10.81 -18.86 10.52
N ILE A 169 -10.17 -17.69 10.52
CA ILE A 169 -10.27 -16.76 9.39
C ILE A 169 -9.59 -17.37 8.16
N ILE A 170 -8.35 -17.86 8.27
CA ILE A 170 -7.57 -18.39 7.14
C ILE A 170 -8.27 -19.58 6.45
N THR A 171 -8.91 -20.46 7.22
CA THR A 171 -9.61 -21.63 6.67
C THR A 171 -10.93 -21.29 5.98
N HIS A 172 -11.55 -20.16 6.34
CA HIS A 172 -12.83 -19.71 5.77
C HIS A 172 -12.67 -18.56 4.76
N LEU A 173 -11.43 -18.15 4.44
CA LEU A 173 -11.18 -17.21 3.36
C LEU A 173 -11.72 -17.77 2.05
N ASN A 174 -12.28 -16.89 1.21
CA ASN A 174 -12.60 -17.24 -0.17
C ASN A 174 -11.29 -17.38 -0.97
N TRP A 175 -10.70 -18.57 -0.92
CA TRP A 175 -9.44 -18.89 -1.59
C TRP A 175 -9.56 -18.87 -3.10
N ASP A 176 -10.75 -19.11 -3.66
CA ASP A 176 -10.98 -18.96 -5.10
C ASP A 176 -10.78 -17.50 -5.53
N ALA A 177 -11.41 -16.54 -4.84
CA ALA A 177 -11.21 -15.12 -5.11
C ALA A 177 -9.75 -14.69 -4.83
N GLN A 178 -9.17 -15.15 -3.70
CA GLN A 178 -7.78 -14.82 -3.36
C GLN A 178 -6.81 -15.30 -4.46
N TRP A 179 -6.99 -16.51 -4.96
CA TRP A 179 -6.13 -17.07 -5.99
C TRP A 179 -6.40 -16.47 -7.38
N ASN A 180 -7.64 -16.59 -7.87
CA ASN A 180 -7.98 -16.27 -9.25
C ASN A 180 -8.07 -14.78 -9.53
N PHE A 181 -8.29 -13.95 -8.50
CA PHE A 181 -8.36 -12.50 -8.65
C PHE A 181 -7.15 -11.78 -8.05
N VAL A 182 -6.78 -12.05 -6.81
CA VAL A 182 -5.67 -11.31 -6.16
C VAL A 182 -4.33 -11.81 -6.70
N PHE A 183 -4.05 -13.10 -6.58
CA PHE A 183 -2.72 -13.64 -6.92
C PHE A 183 -2.48 -13.74 -8.42
N LYS A 184 -3.44 -14.25 -9.19
CA LYS A 184 -3.27 -14.45 -10.64
C LYS A 184 -3.45 -13.19 -11.47
N LYS A 185 -4.19 -12.18 -10.97
CA LYS A 185 -4.48 -10.98 -11.75
C LYS A 185 -3.91 -9.72 -11.13
N THR A 186 -4.29 -9.42 -9.89
CA THR A 186 -3.91 -8.15 -9.25
C THR A 186 -2.40 -8.06 -9.07
N ILE A 187 -1.74 -9.13 -8.62
CA ILE A 187 -0.28 -9.14 -8.44
C ILE A 187 0.46 -8.94 -9.80
N PRO A 188 0.24 -9.76 -10.85
CA PRO A 188 0.97 -9.60 -12.11
C PRO A 188 0.58 -8.36 -12.91
N PHE A 189 -0.71 -8.03 -13.02
CA PHE A 189 -1.16 -6.98 -13.95
C PHE A 189 -1.20 -5.59 -13.34
N PHE A 190 -1.29 -5.48 -12.01
CA PHE A 190 -1.27 -4.19 -11.33
C PHE A 190 0.04 -3.99 -10.57
N TRP A 191 0.39 -4.90 -9.66
CA TRP A 191 1.51 -4.66 -8.76
C TRP A 191 2.89 -4.79 -9.40
N TYR A 192 3.10 -5.72 -10.34
CA TYR A 192 4.40 -5.80 -11.04
C TYR A 192 4.71 -4.51 -11.82
N PRO A 193 3.84 -3.99 -12.72
CA PRO A 193 4.13 -2.75 -13.42
C PRO A 193 4.18 -1.55 -12.47
N ALA A 194 3.26 -1.45 -11.51
CA ALA A 194 3.21 -0.31 -10.60
C ALA A 194 4.45 -0.23 -9.68
N HIS A 195 4.90 -1.37 -9.13
CA HIS A 195 6.13 -1.40 -8.34
C HIS A 195 7.40 -1.29 -9.20
N THR A 196 7.38 -1.70 -10.47
CA THR A 196 8.51 -1.41 -11.39
C THR A 196 8.69 0.11 -11.53
N ILE A 197 7.60 0.84 -11.78
CA ILE A 197 7.62 2.31 -11.79
C ILE A 197 8.10 2.85 -10.43
N THR A 198 7.59 2.28 -9.33
CA THR A 198 7.99 2.68 -7.97
C THR A 198 9.50 2.57 -7.76
N PHE A 199 10.15 1.49 -8.21
CA PHE A 199 11.60 1.29 -8.03
C PHE A 199 12.47 2.12 -8.97
N LEU A 200 11.90 2.65 -10.07
CA LEU A 200 12.58 3.65 -10.90
C LEU A 200 12.70 5.01 -10.19
N LEU A 201 11.77 5.32 -9.29
CA LEU A 201 11.75 6.58 -8.56
C LEU A 201 12.86 6.65 -7.49
N PRO A 202 13.25 7.87 -7.06
CA PRO A 202 14.13 8.08 -5.92
C PRO A 202 13.59 7.43 -4.64
N GLY A 203 14.49 6.93 -3.78
CA GLY A 203 14.15 6.15 -2.59
C GLY A 203 13.16 6.84 -1.65
N GLU A 204 13.31 8.15 -1.49
CA GLU A 204 12.52 9.01 -0.61
C GLU A 204 11.04 9.11 -1.00
N VAL A 205 10.71 8.93 -2.29
CA VAL A 205 9.31 9.01 -2.78
C VAL A 205 8.66 7.64 -2.96
N ARG A 206 9.42 6.54 -2.98
CA ARG A 206 8.90 5.18 -3.26
C ARG A 206 7.74 4.80 -2.35
N VAL A 207 7.93 4.99 -1.04
CA VAL A 207 6.93 4.65 -0.01
C VAL A 207 5.66 5.48 -0.17
N LEU A 208 5.80 6.78 -0.47
CA LEU A 208 4.65 7.66 -0.68
C LEU A 208 3.89 7.25 -1.95
N PHE A 209 4.62 6.99 -3.03
CA PHE A 209 4.04 6.54 -4.28
C PHE A 209 3.30 5.20 -4.10
N ALA A 210 3.86 4.25 -3.36
CA ALA A 210 3.22 2.99 -3.04
C ALA A 210 1.93 3.14 -2.22
N ALA A 211 1.90 4.07 -1.25
CA ALA A 211 0.68 4.38 -0.50
C ALA A 211 -0.42 4.95 -1.41
N ILE A 212 -0.05 5.75 -2.42
CA ILE A 212 -0.98 6.27 -3.44
C ILE A 212 -1.49 5.13 -4.34
N LEU A 213 -0.65 4.17 -4.72
CA LEU A 213 -1.07 3.01 -5.52
C LEU A 213 -2.19 2.20 -4.83
N GLY A 214 -2.21 2.15 -3.50
CA GLY A 214 -3.32 1.55 -2.74
C GLY A 214 -4.67 2.25 -2.99
N VAL A 215 -4.67 3.58 -3.08
CA VAL A 215 -5.87 4.37 -3.43
C VAL A 215 -6.30 4.09 -4.87
N VAL A 216 -5.34 4.10 -5.81
CA VAL A 216 -5.60 3.84 -7.23
C VAL A 216 -6.22 2.47 -7.43
N LEU A 217 -5.67 1.43 -6.79
CA LEU A 217 -6.23 0.09 -6.86
C LEU A 217 -7.65 0.05 -6.30
N GLY A 218 -7.90 0.68 -5.14
CA GLY A 218 -9.22 0.75 -4.53
C GLY A 218 -10.27 1.37 -5.47
N VAL A 219 -9.90 2.44 -6.19
CA VAL A 219 -10.76 3.08 -7.20
C VAL A 219 -11.01 2.16 -8.39
N LEU A 220 -9.96 1.56 -8.95
CA LEU A 220 -10.08 0.65 -10.11
C LEU A 220 -10.99 -0.54 -9.80
N LEU A 221 -10.82 -1.16 -8.63
CA LEU A 221 -11.64 -2.28 -8.19
C LEU A 221 -13.11 -1.88 -8.00
N ALA A 222 -13.36 -0.70 -7.43
CA ALA A 222 -14.72 -0.22 -7.22
C ALA A 222 -15.44 0.14 -8.52
N ILE A 223 -14.73 0.64 -9.52
CA ILE A 223 -15.26 0.86 -10.88
C ILE A 223 -15.56 -0.48 -11.54
N ALA A 224 -14.61 -1.42 -11.52
CA ALA A 224 -14.78 -2.74 -12.12
C ALA A 224 -15.98 -3.50 -11.51
N ALA A 225 -16.25 -3.32 -10.21
CA ALA A 225 -17.42 -3.90 -9.55
C ALA A 225 -18.77 -3.32 -10.01
N ARG A 226 -18.79 -2.09 -10.54
CA ARG A 226 -20.01 -1.43 -11.09
C ARG A 226 -20.29 -1.75 -12.56
N MET A 227 -19.27 -2.21 -13.29
CA MET A 227 -19.39 -2.56 -14.71
C MET A 227 -19.91 -3.98 -14.93
N LYS A 228 -20.10 -4.75 -13.86
CA LYS A 228 -20.79 -6.04 -13.85
C LYS A 228 -22.25 -5.83 -13.47
#